data_AF-A0A6H1L6Q5-F1
#
_entry.id   AF-A0A6H1L6Q5-F1
#
_cell.length_a   1.000
_cell.length_b   1.000
_cell.length_c   1.000
_cell.angle_alpha   90.00
_cell.angle_beta   90.00
_cell.angle_gamma   90.00
#
_symmetry.space_group_name_H-M   'P 1'
#
loop_
_entity.id
_entity.type
_entity.pdbx_description
1 polymer ?
#
loop_
_entity_poly.entity_id
_entity_poly.type
_entity_poly.pdbx_seq_one_letter_code
_entity_poly.pdbx_strand_id
1 'polypeptide(L)'
;MGKITPELRAKFPLLVGWFDADAVEKLDQAEVLDRLDEAQEIYSRAFGPNVRGDLTWGFIEQAQAVCKAAPRDETERQAQVWVAKAEAAFTSLAASAYLEMAEEIRRENPQAPRRPRAAVKTPEQVEAERDVVMLKADVAKAAAAERARQAHEDAEYAEQVAGRKQWTVGAELRWRREHPLPS
;
A
#
# COMPACT_ATOMS: atom_id res chain seq x y z
N MET A 1 13.06 12.68 -16.92
CA MET A 1 12.42 13.98 -16.65
C MET A 1 11.04 13.72 -16.05
N GLY A 2 10.79 14.30 -14.89
CA GLY A 2 9.56 14.15 -14.13
C GLY A 2 8.41 14.92 -14.77
N LYS A 3 7.19 14.41 -14.61
CA LYS A 3 5.95 15.02 -15.08
C LYS A 3 4.84 14.78 -14.07
N ILE A 4 4.04 15.82 -13.86
CA ILE A 4 2.78 15.72 -13.11
C ILE A 4 1.70 15.24 -14.08
N THR A 5 1.39 13.93 -14.03
CA THR A 5 0.34 13.34 -14.87
C THR A 5 -1.06 13.58 -14.30
N PRO A 6 -2.13 13.42 -15.10
CA PRO A 6 -3.51 13.50 -14.61
C PRO A 6 -3.78 12.54 -13.43
N GLU A 7 -3.18 11.34 -13.45
CA GLU A 7 -3.31 10.35 -12.38
C GLU A 7 -2.69 10.84 -11.08
N LEU A 8 -1.54 11.53 -11.15
CA LEU A 8 -0.92 12.16 -9.98
C LEU A 8 -1.73 13.33 -9.44
N ARG A 9 -2.35 14.14 -10.32
CA ARG A 9 -3.28 15.19 -9.90
C ARG A 9 -4.50 14.61 -9.19
N ALA A 10 -5.03 13.49 -9.68
CA ALA A 10 -6.16 12.81 -9.06
C ALA A 10 -5.78 12.21 -7.68
N LYS A 11 -4.59 11.60 -7.57
CA LYS A 11 -4.12 10.97 -6.33
C LYS A 11 -3.68 11.99 -5.26
N PHE A 12 -3.06 13.10 -5.67
CA PHE A 12 -2.47 14.10 -4.78
C PHE A 12 -2.92 15.54 -5.14
N PRO A 13 -4.22 15.85 -5.05
CA PRO A 13 -4.80 17.08 -5.61
C PRO A 13 -4.22 18.36 -5.00
N LEU A 14 -3.85 18.34 -3.71
CA LEU A 14 -3.26 19.49 -3.03
C LEU A 14 -1.74 19.56 -3.22
N LEU A 15 -1.04 18.44 -3.03
CA LEU A 15 0.43 18.40 -2.95
C LEU A 15 1.10 18.72 -4.28
N VAL A 16 0.47 18.33 -5.39
CA VAL A 16 0.95 18.65 -6.74
C VAL A 16 1.11 20.15 -6.95
N GLY A 17 0.25 20.97 -6.32
CA GLY A 17 0.32 22.42 -6.41
C GLY A 17 1.49 23.05 -5.66
N TRP A 18 2.23 22.27 -4.87
CA TRP A 18 3.40 22.76 -4.14
C TRP A 18 4.71 22.63 -4.92
N PHE A 19 4.69 21.90 -6.03
CA PHE A 19 5.84 21.85 -6.92
C PHE A 19 5.90 23.11 -7.78
N ASP A 20 7.10 23.69 -7.88
CA ASP A 20 7.38 24.68 -8.90
C ASP A 20 7.47 23.98 -10.26
N ALA A 21 6.80 24.52 -11.28
CA ALA A 21 6.74 23.88 -12.60
C ALA A 21 8.13 23.59 -13.17
N ASP A 22 9.04 24.56 -13.07
CA ASP A 22 10.43 24.46 -13.54
C ASP A 22 11.27 23.48 -12.70
N ALA A 23 10.88 23.22 -11.45
CA ALA A 23 11.60 22.29 -10.58
C ALA A 23 11.25 20.84 -10.93
N VAL A 24 9.98 20.54 -11.24
CA VAL A 24 9.54 19.18 -11.66
C VAL A 24 10.33 18.68 -12.86
N GLU A 25 10.61 19.58 -13.78
CA GLU A 25 11.38 19.32 -14.98
C GLU A 25 12.82 18.84 -14.70
N LYS A 26 13.39 19.24 -13.57
CA LYS A 26 14.74 18.84 -13.14
C LYS A 26 14.77 17.52 -12.37
N LEU A 27 13.62 16.99 -11.98
CA LEU A 27 13.49 15.74 -11.25
C LEU A 27 13.37 14.56 -12.23
N ASP A 28 13.70 13.36 -11.76
CA ASP A 28 13.25 12.15 -12.42
C ASP A 28 11.83 11.77 -11.97
N GLN A 29 11.14 10.91 -12.73
CA GLN A 29 9.74 10.55 -12.40
C GLN A 29 9.62 9.79 -11.07
N ALA A 30 10.62 8.99 -10.71
CA ALA A 30 10.61 8.24 -9.46
C ALA A 30 10.77 9.19 -8.27
N GLU A 31 11.63 10.21 -8.37
CA GLU A 31 11.80 11.22 -7.33
C GLU A 31 10.56 12.08 -7.14
N VAL A 32 9.86 12.47 -8.22
CA VAL A 32 8.55 13.14 -8.11
C VAL A 32 7.56 12.30 -7.30
N LEU A 33 7.52 11.00 -7.58
CA LEU A 33 6.67 10.03 -6.88
C LEU A 33 7.08 9.82 -5.42
N ASP A 34 8.37 9.73 -5.13
CA ASP A 34 8.92 9.62 -3.77
C ASP A 34 8.51 10.85 -2.94
N ARG A 35 8.69 12.05 -3.49
CA ARG A 35 8.35 13.31 -2.82
C ARG A 35 6.87 13.45 -2.56
N LEU A 36 6.02 13.07 -3.50
CA LEU A 36 4.56 13.12 -3.32
C LEU A 36 4.08 12.15 -2.22
N ASP A 37 4.64 10.94 -2.16
CA ASP A 37 4.30 9.98 -1.11
C ASP A 37 4.77 10.47 0.26
N GLU A 38 6.02 10.94 0.38
CA GLU A 38 6.57 11.46 1.63
C GLU A 38 5.80 12.70 2.10
N ALA A 39 5.56 13.65 1.19
CA ALA A 39 4.77 14.84 1.50
C ALA A 39 3.35 14.48 1.95
N GLN A 40 2.72 13.46 1.35
CA GLN A 40 1.42 12.96 1.79
C GLN A 40 1.48 12.36 3.20
N GLU A 41 2.51 11.59 3.51
CA GLU A 41 2.69 11.01 4.84
C GLU A 41 2.85 12.10 5.90
N ILE A 42 3.76 13.05 5.67
CA ILE A 42 4.00 14.18 6.58
C ILE A 42 2.73 15.03 6.73
N TYR A 43 2.06 15.35 5.62
CA TYR A 43 0.83 16.12 5.64
C TYR A 43 -0.29 15.42 6.41
N SER A 44 -0.41 14.09 6.28
CA SER A 44 -1.41 13.32 7.03
C SER A 44 -1.17 13.35 8.54
N ARG A 45 0.10 13.46 8.97
CA ARG A 45 0.45 13.63 10.40
C ARG A 45 -0.08 14.97 10.93
N ALA A 46 -0.13 16.03 10.12
CA ALA A 46 -0.62 17.35 10.53
C ALA A 46 -2.07 17.34 11.07
N PHE A 47 -2.88 16.37 10.63
CA PHE A 47 -4.28 16.20 11.02
C PHE A 47 -4.53 14.96 11.88
N GLY A 48 -3.46 14.40 12.47
CA GLY A 48 -3.59 13.31 13.42
C GLY A 48 -4.37 13.74 14.68
N PRO A 49 -5.09 12.82 15.34
CA PRO A 49 -6.00 13.14 16.45
C PRO A 49 -5.31 13.75 17.69
N ASN A 50 -3.98 13.65 17.78
CA ASN A 50 -3.19 14.10 18.94
C ASN A 50 -2.24 15.27 18.60
N VAL A 51 -2.36 15.88 17.42
CA VAL A 51 -1.46 16.97 17.00
C VAL A 51 -2.00 18.31 17.49
N ARG A 52 -1.14 19.06 18.19
CA ARG A 52 -1.44 20.44 18.62
C ARG A 52 -1.45 21.37 17.40
N GLY A 53 -2.33 22.37 17.38
CA GLY A 53 -2.55 23.22 16.20
C GLY A 53 -1.32 24.02 15.74
N ASP A 54 -0.38 24.32 16.64
CA ASP A 54 0.93 24.91 16.32
C ASP A 54 1.84 23.93 15.54
N LEU A 55 1.77 22.64 15.86
CA LEU A 55 2.51 21.59 15.15
C LEU A 55 1.92 21.26 13.78
N THR A 56 0.61 21.48 13.58
CA THR A 56 -0.05 21.30 12.28
C THR A 56 0.62 22.12 11.19
N TRP A 57 0.90 23.40 11.46
CA TRP A 57 1.58 24.27 10.49
C TRP A 57 3.01 23.79 10.20
N GLY A 58 3.76 23.37 11.23
CA GLY A 58 5.10 22.82 11.05
C GLY A 58 5.12 21.59 10.14
N PHE A 59 4.16 20.67 10.27
CA PHE A 59 4.05 19.52 9.36
C PHE A 59 3.69 19.94 7.92
N ILE A 60 2.81 20.92 7.75
CA ILE A 60 2.46 21.43 6.41
C ILE A 60 3.68 22.05 5.74
N GLU A 61 4.43 22.88 6.46
CA GLU A 61 5.67 23.51 5.97
C GLU A 61 6.72 22.45 5.61
N GLN A 62 6.87 21.41 6.45
CA GLN A 62 7.79 20.32 6.19
C GLN A 62 7.39 19.54 4.92
N ALA A 63 6.10 19.25 4.73
CA ALA A 63 5.61 18.57 3.54
C ALA A 63 5.82 19.43 2.27
N GLN A 64 5.63 20.75 2.37
CA GLN A 64 5.93 21.69 1.28
C GLN A 64 7.43 21.73 0.96
N ALA A 65 8.29 21.73 1.99
CA ALA A 65 9.74 21.75 1.82
C ALA A 65 10.23 20.52 1.04
N VAL A 66 9.67 19.33 1.29
CA VAL A 66 9.98 18.12 0.52
C VAL A 66 9.61 18.25 -0.96
N CYS A 67 8.46 18.84 -1.27
CA CYS A 67 8.07 19.08 -2.67
C CYS A 67 9.02 20.08 -3.37
N LYS A 68 9.47 21.12 -2.65
CA LYS A 68 10.27 22.23 -3.18
C LYS A 68 11.79 22.02 -3.13
N ALA A 69 12.28 20.98 -2.47
CA ALA A 69 13.71 20.71 -2.33
C ALA A 69 14.43 20.67 -3.69
N ALA A 70 15.71 21.03 -3.73
CA ALA A 70 16.53 20.79 -4.93
C ALA A 70 16.59 19.28 -5.27
N PRO A 71 16.84 18.89 -6.54
CA PRO A 71 16.97 17.49 -6.93
C PRO A 71 17.99 16.73 -6.06
N ARG A 72 17.69 15.49 -5.70
CA ARG A 72 18.49 14.71 -4.74
C ARG A 72 19.97 14.63 -5.12
N ASP A 73 20.23 14.35 -6.39
CA ASP A 73 21.59 14.21 -6.92
C ASP A 73 22.34 15.55 -6.90
N GLU A 74 21.64 16.68 -7.11
CA GLU A 74 22.24 18.01 -7.04
C GLU A 74 22.54 18.41 -5.59
N THR A 75 21.62 18.16 -4.66
CA THR A 75 21.85 18.37 -3.22
C THR A 75 23.05 17.58 -2.73
N GLU A 76 23.14 16.30 -3.07
CA GLU A 76 24.24 15.45 -2.64
C GLU A 76 25.57 15.84 -3.31
N ARG A 77 25.54 16.23 -4.59
CA ARG A 77 26.72 16.77 -5.27
C ARG A 77 27.25 18.03 -4.58
N GLN A 78 26.37 18.95 -4.19
CA GLN A 78 26.77 20.17 -3.46
C GLN A 78 27.31 19.84 -2.07
N ALA A 79 26.65 18.95 -1.32
CA ALA A 79 27.10 18.52 0.00
C ALA A 79 28.48 17.84 -0.06
N GLN A 80 28.73 17.00 -1.07
CA GLN A 80 30.02 16.33 -1.26
C GLN A 80 31.17 17.28 -1.52
N VAL A 81 30.95 18.43 -2.17
CA VAL A 81 31.98 19.46 -2.34
C VAL A 81 32.47 19.98 -0.98
N TRP A 82 31.57 20.12 -0.01
CA TRP A 82 31.92 20.55 1.34
C TRP A 82 32.58 19.44 2.15
N VAL A 83 32.15 18.19 1.98
CA VAL A 83 32.83 17.03 2.58
C VAL A 83 34.28 16.94 2.07
N ALA A 84 34.51 17.09 0.77
CA ALA A 84 35.86 17.09 0.20
C ALA A 84 36.73 18.24 0.73
N LYS A 85 36.13 19.43 0.95
CA LYS A 85 36.83 20.54 1.62
C LYS A 85 37.16 20.22 3.08
N ALA A 86 36.29 19.50 3.78
CA ALA A 86 36.55 19.05 5.14
C ALA A 86 37.72 18.06 5.21
N GLU A 87 37.78 17.11 4.27
CA GLU A 87 38.88 16.15 4.16
C GLU A 87 40.22 16.82 3.86
N ALA A 88 40.21 17.90 3.07
CA ALA A 88 41.39 18.68 2.74
C ALA A 88 41.74 19.78 3.77
N ALA A 89 40.97 19.91 4.86
CA ALA A 89 41.14 21.00 5.82
C ALA A 89 42.39 20.79 6.70
N PHE A 90 43.19 21.86 6.85
CA PHE A 90 44.40 21.84 7.67
C PHE A 90 44.14 21.87 9.18
N THR A 91 42.92 22.19 9.61
CA THR A 91 42.55 22.26 11.03
C THR A 91 41.23 21.54 11.28
N SER A 92 41.08 20.95 12.46
CA SER A 92 39.84 20.30 12.88
C SER A 92 38.66 21.27 12.94
N LEU A 93 38.89 22.53 13.34
CA LEU A 93 37.84 23.56 13.36
C LEU A 93 37.30 23.84 11.96
N ALA A 94 38.18 23.98 10.96
CA ALA A 94 37.75 24.19 9.58
C ALA A 94 37.05 22.94 9.00
N ALA A 95 37.54 21.74 9.31
CA ALA A 95 36.89 20.49 8.92
C ALA A 95 35.46 20.41 9.45
N SER A 96 35.26 20.70 10.75
CA SER A 96 33.93 20.71 11.37
C SER A 96 33.00 21.74 10.73
N ALA A 97 33.48 22.95 10.45
CA ALA A 97 32.67 23.98 9.80
C ALA A 97 32.22 23.55 8.39
N TYR A 98 33.09 22.89 7.62
CA TYR A 98 32.70 22.39 6.29
C TYR A 98 31.73 21.22 6.35
N LEU A 99 31.86 20.33 7.34
CA LEU A 99 30.87 19.28 7.57
C LEU A 99 29.51 19.87 7.96
N GLU A 100 29.49 20.92 8.78
CA GLU A 100 28.27 21.63 9.13
C GLU A 100 27.59 22.26 7.91
N MET A 101 28.36 22.86 6.99
CA MET A 101 27.83 23.36 5.71
C MET A 101 27.22 22.24 4.84
N ALA A 102 27.82 21.05 4.82
CA ALA A 102 27.27 19.91 4.09
C ALA A 102 25.92 19.47 4.68
N GLU A 103 25.81 19.44 6.01
CA GLU A 103 24.57 19.12 6.72
C GLU A 103 23.50 20.21 6.56
N GLU A 104 23.90 21.49 6.50
CA GLU A 104 22.99 22.60 6.24
C GLU A 104 22.34 22.48 4.86
N ILE A 105 23.12 22.19 3.81
CA ILE A 105 22.59 21.94 2.45
C ILE A 105 21.56 20.80 2.45
N ARG A 106 21.84 19.71 3.17
CA ARG A 106 20.90 18.57 3.29
C ARG A 106 19.65 18.94 4.08
N ARG A 107 19.78 19.78 5.11
CA ARG A 107 18.65 20.25 5.94
C ARG A 107 17.73 21.20 5.18
N GLU A 108 18.31 22.11 4.39
CA GLU A 108 17.55 23.04 3.53
C GLU A 108 16.83 22.31 2.39
N ASN A 109 17.33 21.13 1.99
CA ASN A 109 16.77 20.33 0.89
C ASN A 109 16.38 18.93 1.40
N PRO A 110 15.31 18.83 2.21
CA PRO A 110 14.92 17.57 2.84
C PRO A 110 14.59 16.53 1.77
N GLN A 111 15.38 15.44 1.75
CA GLN A 111 15.25 14.39 0.76
C GLN A 111 14.14 13.42 1.13
N ALA A 112 13.20 13.19 0.21
CA ALA A 112 12.24 12.11 0.36
C ALA A 112 12.96 10.75 0.36
N PRO A 113 12.57 9.80 1.24
CA PRO A 113 13.08 8.44 1.22
C PRO A 113 12.92 7.83 -0.16
N ARG A 114 13.97 7.14 -0.64
CA ARG A 114 13.84 6.36 -1.87
C ARG A 114 12.89 5.21 -1.60
N ARG A 115 11.86 5.06 -2.42
CA ARG A 115 11.09 3.80 -2.42
C ARG A 115 12.07 2.64 -2.56
N PRO A 116 11.90 1.55 -1.81
CA PRO A 116 12.68 0.35 -2.05
C PRO A 116 12.45 -0.02 -3.52
N ARG A 117 13.52 0.03 -4.32
CA ARG A 117 13.46 -0.50 -5.68
C ARG A 117 13.02 -1.94 -5.49
N ALA A 118 11.85 -2.30 -5.98
CA ALA A 118 11.46 -3.70 -6.03
C ALA A 118 12.64 -4.41 -6.67
N ALA A 119 13.32 -5.26 -5.90
CA ALA A 119 14.40 -6.06 -6.44
C ALA A 119 13.81 -6.70 -7.68
N VAL A 120 14.42 -6.48 -8.85
CA VAL A 120 13.96 -7.09 -10.08
C VAL A 120 13.96 -8.58 -9.79
N LYS A 121 12.75 -9.14 -9.60
CA LYS A 121 12.61 -10.54 -9.25
C LYS A 121 13.26 -11.32 -10.37
N THR A 122 14.14 -12.26 -10.02
CA THR A 122 14.74 -13.09 -11.05
C THR A 122 13.62 -13.85 -11.78
N PRO A 123 13.79 -14.24 -13.06
CA PRO A 123 12.78 -15.01 -13.78
C PRO A 123 12.29 -16.23 -13.00
N GLU A 124 13.18 -16.89 -12.26
CA GLU A 124 12.90 -18.02 -11.37
C GLU A 124 11.94 -17.66 -10.22
N GLN A 125 12.09 -16.47 -9.62
CA GLN A 125 11.18 -15.99 -8.57
C GLN A 125 9.79 -15.65 -9.14
N VAL A 126 9.73 -15.14 -10.37
CA VAL A 126 8.47 -14.85 -11.06
C VAL A 126 7.75 -16.15 -11.44
N GLU A 127 8.50 -17.17 -11.87
CA GLU A 127 7.97 -18.49 -12.22
C GLU A 127 7.47 -19.24 -10.97
N ALA A 128 8.24 -19.23 -9.87
CA ALA A 128 7.82 -19.81 -8.60
C ALA A 128 6.54 -19.16 -8.03
N GLU A 129 6.38 -17.84 -8.15
CA GLU A 129 5.14 -17.17 -7.73
C GLU A 129 3.95 -17.56 -8.63
N ARG A 130 4.18 -17.75 -9.92
CA ARG A 130 3.16 -18.24 -10.87
C ARG A 130 2.67 -19.64 -10.50
N ASP A 131 3.60 -20.54 -10.18
CA ASP A 131 3.27 -21.92 -9.79
C ASP A 131 2.45 -21.97 -8.50
N VAL A 132 2.77 -21.11 -7.52
CA VAL A 132 2.00 -20.99 -6.27
C VAL A 132 0.57 -20.50 -6.54
N VAL A 133 0.38 -19.57 -7.47
CA VAL A 133 -0.96 -19.07 -7.84
C VAL A 133 -1.77 -20.15 -8.55
N MET A 134 -1.15 -20.92 -9.45
CA MET A 134 -1.80 -22.05 -10.12
C MET A 134 -2.23 -23.12 -9.12
N LEU A 135 -1.35 -23.48 -8.17
CA LEU A 135 -1.64 -24.48 -7.14
C LEU A 135 -2.83 -24.07 -6.25
N LYS A 136 -2.92 -22.78 -5.89
CA LYS A 136 -4.05 -22.24 -5.12
C LYS A 136 -5.37 -22.28 -5.90
N ALA A 137 -5.33 -22.00 -7.20
CA ALA A 137 -6.51 -22.08 -8.06
C ALA A 137 -7.02 -23.52 -8.19
N ASP A 138 -6.11 -24.49 -8.31
CA ASP A 138 -6.47 -25.92 -8.38
C ASP A 138 -7.08 -26.43 -7.08
N VAL A 139 -6.53 -26.04 -5.92
CA VAL A 139 -7.11 -26.36 -4.61
C VAL A 139 -8.49 -25.73 -4.44
N ALA A 140 -8.68 -24.47 -4.86
CA ALA A 140 -9.98 -23.81 -4.82
C ALA A 140 -11.02 -24.51 -5.71
N LYS A 141 -10.60 -24.99 -6.89
CA LYS A 141 -11.46 -25.74 -7.81
C LYS A 141 -11.84 -27.11 -7.26
N ALA A 142 -10.90 -27.82 -6.65
CA ALA A 142 -11.16 -29.10 -5.98
C ALA A 142 -12.13 -28.94 -4.81
N ALA A 143 -11.95 -27.91 -3.98
CA ALA A 143 -12.85 -27.59 -2.87
C ALA A 143 -14.27 -27.22 -3.36
N ALA A 144 -14.39 -26.53 -4.50
CA ALA A 144 -15.68 -26.22 -5.10
C ALA A 144 -16.40 -27.47 -5.63
N ALA A 145 -15.67 -28.41 -6.23
CA ALA A 145 -16.22 -29.66 -6.70
C ALA A 145 -16.73 -30.55 -5.55
N GLU A 146 -16.01 -30.57 -4.43
CA GLU A 146 -16.40 -31.35 -3.25
C GLU A 146 -17.67 -30.79 -2.60
N ARG A 147 -17.79 -29.46 -2.48
CA ARG A 147 -19.03 -28.82 -2.00
C ARG A 147 -20.22 -29.12 -2.90
N ALA A 148 -20.02 -29.19 -4.21
CA ALA A 148 -21.09 -29.53 -5.14
C ALA A 148 -21.57 -30.99 -4.98
N ARG A 149 -20.66 -31.91 -4.68
CA ARG A 149 -21.00 -33.32 -4.36
C ARG A 149 -21.79 -33.42 -3.06
N GLN A 150 -21.31 -32.78 -1.99
CA GLN A 150 -22.02 -32.74 -0.71
C GLN A 150 -23.41 -32.13 -0.84
N ALA A 151 -23.56 -31.04 -1.59
CA ALA A 151 -24.87 -30.44 -1.83
C ALA A 151 -25.83 -31.38 -2.59
N HIS A 152 -25.32 -32.25 -3.46
CA HIS A 152 -26.12 -33.25 -4.16
C HIS A 152 -26.53 -34.39 -3.22
N GLU A 153 -25.60 -34.91 -2.41
CA GLU A 153 -25.88 -35.95 -1.40
C GLU A 153 -26.88 -35.45 -0.33
N ASP A 154 -26.74 -34.20 0.11
CA ASP A 154 -27.65 -33.55 1.05
C ASP A 154 -29.06 -33.39 0.45
N ALA A 155 -29.16 -33.08 -0.85
CA ALA A 155 -30.44 -32.97 -1.55
C ALA A 155 -31.15 -34.34 -1.68
N GLU A 156 -30.41 -35.39 -2.04
CA GLU A 156 -30.95 -36.77 -2.10
C GLU A 156 -31.38 -37.25 -0.71
N TYR A 157 -30.59 -36.97 0.32
CA TYR A 157 -30.94 -37.30 1.70
C TYR A 157 -32.20 -36.55 2.16
N ALA A 158 -32.30 -35.26 1.85
CA ALA A 158 -33.50 -34.47 2.15
C ALA A 158 -34.76 -35.01 1.46
N GLU A 159 -34.66 -35.46 0.21
CA GLU A 159 -35.75 -36.08 -0.54
C GLU A 159 -36.19 -37.42 0.07
N GLN A 160 -35.25 -38.27 0.48
CA GLN A 160 -35.56 -39.52 1.18
C GLN A 160 -36.26 -39.31 2.53
N VAL A 161 -35.82 -38.30 3.30
CA VAL A 161 -36.45 -37.93 4.57
C VAL A 161 -37.86 -37.38 4.34
N ALA A 162 -38.07 -36.58 3.30
CA ALA A 162 -39.40 -36.08 2.93
C ALA A 162 -40.35 -37.20 2.52
N GLY A 163 -39.88 -38.14 1.69
CA GLY A 163 -40.64 -39.32 1.28
C GLY A 163 -41.01 -40.24 2.45
N ARG A 164 -40.10 -40.45 3.41
CA ARG A 164 -40.39 -41.20 4.65
C ARG A 164 -41.44 -40.51 5.52
N LYS A 165 -41.38 -39.17 5.68
CA LYS A 165 -42.37 -38.40 6.46
C LYS A 165 -43.77 -38.46 5.84
N GLN A 166 -43.88 -38.43 4.50
CA GLN A 166 -45.17 -38.61 3.82
C GLN A 166 -45.76 -40.00 4.05
N TRP A 167 -44.93 -41.04 4.09
CA TRP A 167 -45.37 -42.41 4.37
C TRP A 167 -45.89 -42.59 5.80
N THR A 168 -45.19 -42.03 6.81
CA THR A 168 -45.64 -42.10 8.22
C THR A 168 -46.93 -41.34 8.45
N VAL A 169 -47.08 -40.13 7.92
CA VAL A 169 -48.32 -39.34 8.04
C VAL A 169 -49.47 -40.04 7.31
N GLY A 170 -49.22 -40.62 6.14
CA GLY A 170 -50.21 -41.38 5.38
C GLY A 170 -50.65 -42.67 6.08
N ALA A 171 -49.73 -43.37 6.76
CA ALA A 171 -50.04 -44.55 7.56
C ALA A 171 -50.82 -44.20 8.84
N GLU A 172 -50.45 -43.11 9.53
CA GLU A 172 -51.13 -42.65 10.74
C GLU A 172 -52.57 -42.16 10.44
N LEU A 173 -52.77 -41.44 9.33
CA LEU A 173 -54.11 -41.04 8.88
C LEU A 173 -54.99 -42.23 8.51
N ARG A 174 -54.41 -43.30 7.95
CA ARG A 174 -55.13 -44.54 7.61
C ARG A 174 -55.54 -45.29 8.88
N TRP A 175 -54.62 -45.44 9.82
CA TRP A 175 -54.86 -46.06 11.12
C TRP A 175 -55.95 -45.32 11.93
N ARG A 176 -55.91 -43.98 11.97
CA ARG A 176 -56.95 -43.17 12.66
C ARG A 176 -58.34 -43.26 12.01
N ARG A 177 -58.42 -43.58 10.71
CA ARG A 177 -59.69 -43.84 10.01
C ARG A 177 -60.27 -45.21 10.38
N GLU A 178 -59.41 -46.20 10.54
CA GLU A 178 -59.79 -47.58 10.87
C GLU A 178 -60.07 -47.76 12.38
N HIS A 179 -59.50 -46.90 13.22
CA HIS A 179 -59.69 -46.89 14.67
C HIS A 179 -60.13 -45.50 15.17
N PRO A 180 -61.40 -45.10 14.93
CA PRO A 180 -61.91 -43.83 15.44
C PRO A 180 -61.92 -43.87 16.97
N LEU A 181 -61.41 -42.80 17.58
CA LEU A 181 -61.40 -42.69 19.04
C LEU A 181 -62.84 -42.63 19.55
N PRO A 182 -63.16 -43.32 20.67
CA PRO A 182 -64.49 -43.29 21.25
C PRO A 182 -64.82 -41.86 21.71
N SER A 183 -66.02 -41.41 21.37
CA SER A 183 -66.61 -40.12 21.72
C SER A 183 -66.93 -40.00 23.20
#